data_AF-A0A9X2DNE2-F1
#
_entry.id   AF-A0A9X2DNE2-F1
#
_cell.length_a   1.000
_cell.length_b   1.000
_cell.length_c   1.000
_cell.angle_alpha   90.00
_cell.angle_beta   90.00
_cell.angle_gamma   90.00
#
_symmetry.space_group_name_H-M   'P 1'
#
loop_
_entity.id
_entity.type
_entity.pdbx_description
1 polymer ?
#
loop_
_entity_poly.entity_id
_entity_poly.type
_entity_poly.pdbx_seq_one_letter_code
_entity_poly.pdbx_strand_id
1 'polypeptide(L)'
;MKNRTIATALVTLALSFGVADQALNVQPSKVEASEFTFTQQQQEALDHLNGIRANMGLDPVELDPYLNKAAQNHADYLSVNGNPFSLESHRQDPSKTGFTGVTASD
;
A
#
# COMPACT_ATOMS: atom_id res chain seq x y z
N MET A 1 -55.23 7.22 -18.92
CA MET A 1 -55.32 7.04 -20.39
C MET A 1 -54.70 8.28 -21.02
N LYS A 2 -53.83 8.31 -22.02
CA LYS A 2 -53.00 7.35 -22.77
C LYS A 2 -52.06 8.27 -23.59
N ASN A 3 -50.76 8.00 -23.56
CA ASN A 3 -49.65 8.76 -24.17
C ASN A 3 -49.83 9.05 -25.67
N ARG A 4 -49.24 10.15 -26.18
CA ARG A 4 -48.66 10.25 -27.54
C ARG A 4 -47.47 11.26 -27.62
N THR A 5 -46.26 10.72 -27.46
CA THR A 5 -45.03 10.79 -28.30
C THR A 5 -45.13 11.59 -29.65
N ILE A 6 -44.15 12.28 -30.27
CA ILE A 6 -42.68 12.15 -30.47
C ILE A 6 -42.06 13.52 -30.88
N ALA A 7 -40.78 13.67 -30.52
CA ALA A 7 -39.68 14.53 -31.01
C ALA A 7 -39.78 15.24 -32.38
N THR A 8 -39.04 16.36 -32.53
CA THR A 8 -37.78 16.49 -33.31
C THR A 8 -37.36 17.98 -33.41
N ALA A 9 -36.13 18.31 -33.00
CA ALA A 9 -35.32 19.41 -33.54
C ALA A 9 -33.88 19.26 -32.99
N LEU A 10 -33.03 18.46 -33.64
CA LEU A 10 -31.95 18.95 -34.51
C LEU A 10 -31.13 20.08 -33.86
N VAL A 11 -30.10 19.68 -33.10
CA VAL A 11 -28.95 20.55 -32.83
C VAL A 11 -27.72 19.92 -33.47
N THR A 12 -27.07 20.75 -34.25
CA THR A 12 -26.05 20.49 -35.26
C THR A 12 -24.74 19.92 -34.71
N LEU A 13 -24.22 18.95 -35.45
CA LEU A 13 -22.86 18.44 -35.40
C LEU A 13 -21.88 19.52 -35.89
N ALA A 14 -20.99 20.01 -35.01
CA ALA A 14 -19.83 20.80 -35.39
C ALA A 14 -18.58 19.92 -35.27
N LEU A 15 -18.03 19.49 -36.41
CA LEU A 15 -16.67 18.94 -36.48
C LEU A 15 -15.69 20.12 -36.54
N SER A 16 -15.00 20.39 -35.44
CA SER A 16 -13.76 21.18 -35.46
C SER A 16 -12.58 20.23 -35.38
N PHE A 17 -11.97 19.94 -36.53
CA PHE A 17 -10.64 19.32 -36.61
C PHE A 17 -9.59 20.37 -36.24
N GLY A 18 -9.22 20.41 -34.95
CA GLY A 18 -8.00 21.06 -34.50
C GLY A 18 -6.87 20.03 -34.49
N VAL A 19 -5.96 20.10 -35.45
CA VAL A 19 -4.77 19.25 -35.50
C VAL A 19 -3.66 19.93 -34.69
N ALA A 20 -3.10 19.15 -33.76
CA ALA A 20 -1.77 19.23 -33.14
C ALA A 20 -1.40 20.48 -32.32
N ASP A 21 -1.42 20.31 -31.01
CA ASP A 21 -0.16 20.23 -30.27
C ASP A 21 -0.36 19.29 -29.07
N GLN A 22 -0.15 17.98 -29.31
CA GLN A 22 -0.01 17.03 -28.21
C GLN A 22 1.37 17.29 -27.61
N ALA A 23 1.45 18.26 -26.69
CA ALA A 23 2.54 18.30 -25.74
C ALA A 23 2.59 16.91 -25.11
N LEU A 24 3.70 16.19 -25.34
CA LEU A 24 3.98 14.92 -24.68
C LEU A 24 4.04 15.24 -23.19
N ASN A 25 2.89 15.15 -22.54
CA ASN A 25 2.78 15.13 -21.10
C ASN A 25 3.42 13.81 -20.70
N VAL A 26 4.75 13.85 -20.51
CA VAL A 26 5.49 12.84 -19.79
C VAL A 26 4.91 12.89 -18.38
N GLN A 27 3.82 12.15 -18.19
CA GLN A 27 3.32 11.84 -16.87
C GLN A 27 4.52 11.24 -16.13
N PRO A 28 4.89 11.75 -14.96
CA PRO A 28 5.87 11.07 -14.14
C PRO A 28 5.36 9.64 -13.97
N SER A 29 6.12 8.70 -14.52
CA SER A 29 5.85 7.29 -14.40
C SER A 29 5.81 6.97 -12.92
N LYS A 30 4.62 6.64 -12.43
CA LYS A 30 4.41 5.78 -11.27
C LYS A 30 5.04 6.32 -9.97
N VAL A 31 4.36 7.26 -9.32
CA VAL A 31 4.50 7.47 -7.86
C VAL A 31 3.53 6.50 -7.17
N GLU A 32 3.94 5.25 -6.99
CA GLU A 32 3.20 4.27 -6.18
C GLU A 32 3.48 4.55 -4.71
N ALA A 33 2.79 5.54 -4.17
CA ALA A 33 2.67 5.74 -2.74
C ALA A 33 1.22 6.05 -2.41
N SER A 34 0.27 5.15 -2.76
CA SER A 34 -1.13 5.33 -2.36
C SER A 34 -2.04 4.08 -2.32
N GLU A 35 -1.53 2.84 -2.31
CA GLU A 35 -2.41 1.64 -2.23
C GLU A 35 -2.14 0.69 -1.04
N PHE A 36 -1.30 1.07 -0.09
CA PHE A 36 -1.13 0.25 1.11
C PHE A 36 -2.26 0.52 2.10
N THR A 37 -3.08 -0.50 2.35
CA THR A 37 -4.09 -0.50 3.40
C THR A 37 -3.58 -1.32 4.57
N PHE A 38 -3.71 -0.77 5.78
CA PHE A 38 -3.37 -1.48 7.01
C PHE A 38 -4.57 -2.25 7.53
N THR A 39 -4.32 -3.41 8.13
CA THR A 39 -5.38 -4.18 8.76
C THR A 39 -5.83 -3.49 10.04
N GLN A 40 -7.06 -3.80 10.48
CA GLN A 40 -7.55 -3.33 11.77
C GLN A 40 -6.59 -3.70 12.92
N GLN A 41 -6.05 -4.93 12.90
CA GLN A 41 -5.12 -5.40 13.92
C GLN A 41 -3.80 -4.58 13.93
N GLN A 42 -3.28 -4.19 12.76
CA GLN A 42 -2.11 -3.33 12.67
C GLN A 42 -2.37 -1.94 13.27
N GLN A 43 -3.57 -1.39 13.03
CA GLN A 43 -3.97 -0.10 13.59
C GLN A 43 -4.14 -0.18 15.11
N GLU A 44 -4.82 -1.22 15.62
CA GLU A 44 -5.01 -1.44 17.06
C GLU A 44 -3.65 -1.61 17.79
N ALA A 45 -2.70 -2.29 17.16
CA ALA A 45 -1.34 -2.43 17.69
C ALA A 45 -0.58 -1.09 17.71
N LEU A 46 -0.71 -0.28 16.65
CA LEU A 46 -0.14 1.07 16.59
C LEU A 46 -0.72 1.97 17.69
N ASP A 47 -2.03 1.96 17.85
CA ASP A 47 -2.75 2.76 18.84
C ASP A 47 -2.32 2.39 20.27
N HIS A 48 -2.19 1.08 20.53
CA HIS A 48 -1.67 0.58 21.80
C HIS A 48 -0.24 1.06 22.08
N LEU A 49 0.66 0.93 21.09
CA LEU A 49 2.05 1.38 21.20
C LEU A 49 2.13 2.90 21.44
N ASN A 50 1.40 3.69 20.65
CA ASN A 50 1.39 5.15 20.79
C ASN A 50 0.77 5.60 22.13
N GLY A 51 -0.19 4.86 22.67
CA GLY A 51 -0.69 5.09 24.03
C GLY A 51 0.40 4.94 25.10
N ILE A 52 1.24 3.89 24.99
CA ILE A 52 2.41 3.71 25.88
C ILE A 52 3.41 4.85 25.69
N ARG A 53 3.74 5.20 24.45
CA ARG A 53 4.69 6.28 24.12
C ARG A 53 4.24 7.62 24.70
N ALA A 54 2.96 7.96 24.57
CA ALA A 54 2.38 9.18 25.14
C ALA A 54 2.51 9.23 26.67
N ASN A 55 2.25 8.11 27.36
CA ASN A 55 2.43 8.02 28.82
C ASN A 55 3.89 8.21 29.26
N MET A 56 4.85 8.00 28.35
CA MET A 56 6.28 8.22 28.57
C MET A 56 6.76 9.60 28.10
N GLY A 57 5.87 10.45 27.56
CA GLY A 57 6.24 11.76 27.00
C GLY A 57 7.00 11.67 25.67
N LEU A 58 6.82 10.58 24.91
CA LEU A 58 7.42 10.37 23.60
C LEU A 58 6.41 10.70 22.48
N ASP A 59 6.92 11.24 21.38
CA ASP A 59 6.13 11.51 20.18
C ASP A 59 5.55 10.21 19.58
N PRO A 60 4.35 10.26 18.96
CA PRO A 60 3.76 9.09 18.30
C PRO A 60 4.61 8.66 17.10
N VAL A 61 4.49 7.39 16.73
CA VAL A 61 5.03 6.83 15.49
C VAL A 61 3.90 6.47 14.54
N GLU A 62 4.24 6.25 13.27
CA GLU A 62 3.30 5.89 12.21
C GLU A 62 3.66 4.52 11.64
N LEU A 63 2.69 3.87 11.01
CA LEU A 63 2.95 2.63 10.27
C LEU A 63 3.64 2.97 8.96
N ASP A 64 4.71 2.23 8.66
CA ASP A 64 5.36 2.24 7.36
C ASP A 64 5.04 0.92 6.63
N PRO A 65 4.51 0.98 5.39
CA PRO A 65 4.09 -0.22 4.69
C PRO A 65 5.25 -1.18 4.35
N TYR A 66 6.46 -0.66 4.14
CA TYR A 66 7.63 -1.48 3.85
C TYR A 66 8.15 -2.15 5.13
N LEU A 67 8.18 -1.43 6.25
CA LEU A 67 8.55 -2.02 7.55
C LEU A 67 7.54 -3.10 7.97
N ASN A 68 6.25 -2.87 7.78
CA ASN A 68 5.22 -3.87 8.04
C ASN A 68 5.41 -5.10 7.16
N LYS A 69 5.75 -4.91 5.88
CA LYS A 69 6.01 -6.02 4.96
C LYS A 69 7.24 -6.83 5.37
N ALA A 70 8.33 -6.17 5.76
CA ALA A 70 9.54 -6.82 6.25
C ALA A 70 9.27 -7.62 7.54
N ALA A 71 8.53 -7.04 8.48
CA ALA A 71 8.14 -7.71 9.72
C ALA A 71 7.28 -8.95 9.46
N GLN A 72 6.28 -8.86 8.58
CA GLN A 72 5.45 -10.00 8.21
C GLN A 72 6.27 -11.10 7.52
N ASN A 73 7.12 -10.75 6.57
CA ASN A 73 7.99 -11.71 5.89
C ASN A 73 8.88 -12.47 6.89
N HIS A 74 9.42 -11.77 7.88
CA HIS A 74 10.23 -12.40 8.92
C HIS A 74 9.42 -13.34 9.82
N ALA A 75 8.21 -12.92 10.22
CA ALA A 75 7.31 -13.78 10.99
C ALA A 75 6.93 -15.05 10.21
N ASP A 76 6.62 -14.92 8.92
CA ASP A 76 6.30 -16.05 8.04
C ASP A 76 7.50 -17.00 7.91
N TYR A 77 8.71 -16.47 7.70
CA TYR A 77 9.93 -17.27 7.66
C TYR A 77 10.15 -18.06 8.96
N LEU A 78 9.94 -17.44 10.12
CA LEU A 78 10.09 -18.09 11.43
C LEU A 78 9.04 -19.18 11.67
N SER A 79 7.83 -19.02 11.15
CA SER A 79 6.78 -20.04 11.27
C SER A 79 7.15 -21.38 10.62
N VAL A 80 8.01 -21.33 9.58
CA VAL A 80 8.45 -22.50 8.81
C VAL A 80 9.80 -23.03 9.29
N ASN A 81 10.72 -22.14 9.65
CA ASN A 81 12.14 -22.47 9.84
C ASN A 81 12.65 -22.39 11.29
N GLY A 82 11.84 -21.84 12.21
CA GLY A 82 12.33 -21.35 13.50
C GLY A 82 11.94 -22.19 14.71
N ASN A 83 12.83 -22.16 15.71
CA ASN A 83 12.44 -22.12 17.12
C ASN A 83 12.46 -20.61 17.50
N PRO A 84 11.30 -19.98 17.79
CA PRO A 84 11.21 -18.53 18.01
C PRO A 84 12.00 -18.04 19.24
N PHE A 85 12.50 -18.95 20.07
CA PHE A 85 13.28 -18.63 21.27
C PHE A 85 14.79 -18.79 21.07
N SER A 86 15.26 -19.13 19.87
CA SER A 86 16.69 -19.19 19.54
C SER A 86 17.23 -17.82 19.17
N LEU A 87 18.48 -17.52 19.53
CA LEU A 87 19.19 -16.31 19.06
C LEU A 87 19.35 -16.28 17.53
N GLU A 88 19.36 -17.45 16.88
CA GLU A 88 19.38 -17.56 15.43
C GLU A 88 18.06 -17.14 14.77
N SER A 89 16.97 -17.00 15.54
CA SER A 89 15.68 -16.54 15.00
C SER A 89 15.74 -15.10 14.50
N HIS A 90 16.72 -14.31 14.93
CA HIS A 90 16.91 -12.94 14.45
C HIS A 90 17.62 -12.85 13.09
N ARG A 91 18.04 -13.99 12.50
CA ARG A 91 18.68 -14.04 11.18
C ARG A 91 17.94 -15.01 10.28
N GLN A 92 17.72 -14.60 9.03
CA GLN A 92 17.27 -15.53 8.01
C GLN A 92 18.48 -16.16 7.32
N ASP A 93 18.35 -17.43 6.98
CA ASP A 93 19.36 -18.22 6.26
C ASP A 93 18.98 -18.21 4.76
N PRO A 94 19.83 -17.66 3.87
CA PRO A 94 19.56 -17.61 2.44
C PRO A 94 19.33 -18.96 1.78
N SER A 95 19.76 -20.06 2.42
CA SER A 95 19.55 -21.41 1.91
C SER A 95 18.17 -22.00 2.23
N LYS A 96 17.37 -21.32 3.07
CA LYS A 96 16.06 -21.82 3.52
C LYS A 96 14.89 -21.18 2.78
N THR A 97 13.80 -21.94 2.66
CA THR A 97 12.56 -21.49 2.03
C THR A 97 11.96 -20.29 2.76
N GLY A 98 11.47 -19.30 2.00
CA GLY A 98 10.86 -18.10 2.55
C GLY A 98 11.86 -17.01 2.96
N PHE A 99 13.15 -17.17 2.63
CA PHE A 99 14.14 -16.12 2.81
C PHE A 99 13.75 -14.85 2.04
N THR A 100 13.82 -13.72 2.71
CA THR A 100 13.43 -12.40 2.17
C THR A 100 14.47 -11.32 2.43
N GLY A 101 15.34 -11.48 3.44
CA GLY A 101 16.35 -10.49 3.78
C GLY A 101 17.12 -10.85 5.04
N VAL A 102 18.28 -10.21 5.26
CA VAL A 102 19.11 -10.43 6.45
C VAL A 102 18.85 -9.35 7.50
N THR A 103 18.55 -8.14 7.06
CA THR A 103 18.33 -6.95 7.89
C THR A 103 16.91 -6.42 7.70
N ALA A 104 16.48 -5.51 8.58
CA ALA A 104 15.17 -4.86 8.46
C ALA A 104 15.03 -3.93 7.23
N SER A 105 16.14 -3.64 6.54
CA SER A 105 16.18 -2.81 5.34
C SER A 105 16.22 -3.60 4.03
N ASP A 106 16.40 -4.91 4.08
CA ASP A 106 16.38 -5.81 2.92
C ASP A 106 14.93 -6.21 2.57
#